data_AF-W1TXD8-F1
#
_entry.id   AF-W1TXD8-F1
#
_cell.length_a   1.000
_cell.length_b   1.000
_cell.length_c   1.000
_cell.angle_alpha   90.00
_cell.angle_beta   90.00
_cell.angle_gamma   90.00
#
_symmetry.space_group_name_H-M   'P 1'
#
loop_
_entity.id
_entity.type
_entity.pdbx_description
1 polymer ?
#
loop_
_entity_poly.entity_id
_entity_poly.type
_entity_poly.pdbx_seq_one_letter_code
_entity_poly.pdbx_strand_id
1 'polypeptide(L)'
;PAFFTAKVVVSTEQDVELTAKQQYEITSTTYSNYYTDLPTNPNVYEQIPTYTSLNLEKVAGSLTPNTSIKLSDLQVNEQGLPVFKLANGQFVPADKRMIYDDVVQSSADISQTMWLRQSFVVYNQPFVNGTKEVKTNLSSYHSVKVTQLAETASGKYAHVESKGWIDVKYLSDTDNRMDKVQEILTSRYNKADYSIYVKQLDSGKTAGINPDLEMYSASVAKLPILYYAQKQLNEGKYKPS
;
A
#
# COMPACT_ATOMS: atom_id res chain seq x y z
N PRO A 1 64.36 59.26 -14.62
CA PRO A 1 63.85 57.89 -14.38
C PRO A 1 62.60 57.95 -13.47
N ALA A 2 61.59 57.15 -13.78
CA ALA A 2 60.17 57.46 -13.55
C ALA A 2 59.68 57.33 -12.10
N PHE A 3 58.77 58.24 -11.71
CA PHE A 3 57.95 58.15 -10.51
C PHE A 3 56.81 57.13 -10.73
N PHE A 4 56.78 56.07 -9.93
CA PHE A 4 55.64 55.15 -9.89
C PHE A 4 54.61 55.69 -8.88
N THR A 5 53.50 56.24 -9.38
CA THR A 5 52.33 56.53 -8.55
C THR A 5 51.46 55.28 -8.50
N ALA A 6 51.32 54.65 -7.33
CA ALA A 6 50.35 53.59 -7.14
C ALA A 6 48.94 54.21 -7.18
N LYS A 7 48.15 53.87 -8.20
CA LYS A 7 46.71 54.16 -8.18
C LYS A 7 46.05 53.18 -7.22
N VAL A 8 45.47 53.70 -6.14
CA VAL A 8 44.57 52.92 -5.28
C VAL A 8 43.27 52.73 -6.05
N VAL A 9 43.02 51.51 -6.49
CA VAL A 9 41.72 51.13 -7.04
C VAL A 9 40.82 50.83 -5.85
N VAL A 10 39.80 51.66 -5.64
CA VAL A 10 38.78 51.41 -4.63
C VAL A 10 37.78 50.45 -5.26
N SER A 11 37.55 49.28 -4.65
CA SER A 11 36.51 48.35 -5.08
C SER A 11 35.17 49.07 -5.01
N THR A 12 34.43 49.09 -6.12
CA THR A 12 33.04 49.57 -6.18
C THR A 12 32.05 48.41 -6.03
N GLU A 13 32.50 47.26 -5.54
CA GLU A 13 31.61 46.13 -5.26
C GLU A 13 30.57 46.56 -4.22
N GLN A 14 29.30 46.46 -4.61
CA GLN A 14 28.18 46.73 -3.75
C GLN A 14 27.86 45.43 -3.01
N ASP A 15 28.00 45.44 -1.69
CA ASP A 15 27.64 44.27 -0.87
C ASP A 15 26.16 43.96 -1.07
N VAL A 16 25.88 42.81 -1.70
CA VAL A 16 24.53 42.28 -1.86
C VAL A 16 24.22 41.45 -0.62
N GLU A 17 23.48 42.01 0.32
CA GLU A 17 22.93 41.24 1.43
C GLU A 17 21.88 40.26 0.89
N LEU A 18 22.19 38.97 0.95
CA LEU A 18 21.26 37.91 0.58
C LEU A 18 20.27 37.67 1.72
N THR A 19 19.00 37.50 1.35
CA THR A 19 18.00 36.98 2.30
C THR A 19 18.34 35.53 2.67
N ALA A 20 17.87 35.07 3.84
CA ALA A 20 18.05 33.68 4.26
C ALA A 20 17.55 32.66 3.21
N LYS A 21 16.47 32.99 2.50
CA LYS A 21 15.95 32.18 1.40
C LYS A 21 16.92 32.08 0.22
N GLN A 22 17.45 33.22 -0.25
CA GLN A 22 18.42 33.24 -1.34
C GLN A 22 19.71 32.51 -0.96
N GLN A 23 20.18 32.71 0.27
CA GLN A 23 21.37 32.01 0.77
C GLN A 23 21.13 30.49 0.84
N TYR A 24 19.94 30.06 1.25
CA TYR A 24 19.55 28.65 1.22
C TYR A 24 19.51 28.09 -0.19
N GLU A 25 18.86 28.77 -1.14
CA GLU A 25 18.75 28.30 -2.54
C GLU A 25 20.14 28.08 -3.17
N ILE A 26 21.11 28.95 -2.89
CA ILE A 26 22.48 28.89 -3.44
C ILE A 26 23.33 27.83 -2.74
N THR A 27 23.11 27.58 -1.45
CA THR A 27 23.89 26.60 -0.66
C THR A 27 23.26 25.21 -0.61
N SER A 28 21.99 25.09 -1.00
CA SER A 28 21.26 23.83 -1.00
C SER A 28 21.88 22.84 -1.99
N THR A 29 22.03 21.59 -1.55
CA THR A 29 22.47 20.48 -2.40
C THR A 29 21.27 19.63 -2.80
N THR A 30 21.37 18.94 -3.93
CA THR A 30 20.35 17.99 -4.39
C THR A 30 20.08 16.83 -3.41
N TYR A 31 21.01 16.58 -2.48
CA TYR A 31 20.91 15.57 -1.42
C TYR A 31 20.40 16.13 -0.09
N SER A 32 19.89 17.36 -0.07
CA SER A 32 19.30 17.97 1.13
C SER A 32 18.08 17.18 1.61
N ASN A 33 18.03 16.92 2.92
CA ASN A 33 16.87 16.38 3.63
C ASN A 33 15.72 17.39 3.72
N TYR A 34 15.89 18.62 3.23
CA TYR A 34 14.85 19.64 3.28
C TYR A 34 14.26 19.90 1.90
N TYR A 35 13.02 20.37 1.91
CA TYR A 35 12.31 20.81 0.72
C TYR A 35 12.79 22.19 0.24
N THR A 36 12.85 22.34 -1.08
CA THR A 36 13.07 23.63 -1.78
C THR A 36 11.77 24.23 -2.31
N ASP A 37 10.70 23.42 -2.38
CA ASP A 37 9.39 23.75 -2.93
C ASP A 37 8.28 23.10 -2.10
N LEU A 38 7.03 23.51 -2.31
CA LEU A 38 5.89 22.89 -1.63
C LEU A 38 5.65 21.45 -2.14
N PRO A 39 5.55 20.45 -1.25
CA PRO A 39 5.21 19.08 -1.63
C PRO A 39 3.81 18.98 -2.22
N THR A 40 3.62 18.00 -3.10
CA THR A 40 2.33 17.62 -3.66
C THR A 40 1.63 16.64 -2.72
N ASN A 41 0.39 16.96 -2.34
CA ASN A 41 -0.43 16.17 -1.41
C ASN A 41 0.35 15.72 -0.15
N PRO A 42 0.80 16.66 0.69
CA PRO A 42 1.67 16.34 1.82
C PRO A 42 1.01 15.39 2.81
N ASN A 43 1.81 14.47 3.33
CA ASN A 43 1.47 13.62 4.45
C ASN A 43 2.69 13.48 5.38
N VAL A 44 2.47 12.95 6.59
CA VAL A 44 3.51 12.76 7.61
C VAL A 44 3.66 11.29 7.94
N TYR A 45 4.88 10.82 8.20
CA TYR A 45 5.13 9.43 8.59
C TYR A 45 4.60 9.10 9.99
N GLU A 46 4.70 10.08 10.88
CA GLU A 46 4.29 9.98 12.28
C GLU A 46 3.69 11.30 12.76
N GLN A 47 3.19 11.33 13.98
CA GLN A 47 2.69 12.56 14.57
C GLN A 47 3.86 13.51 14.84
N ILE A 48 3.83 14.71 14.23
CA ILE A 48 4.87 15.73 14.38
C ILE A 48 4.31 17.03 14.96
N PRO A 49 5.08 17.76 15.79
CA PRO A 49 4.62 19.01 16.37
C PRO A 49 4.52 20.12 15.31
N THR A 50 3.59 21.05 15.54
CA THR A 50 3.52 22.34 14.84
C THR A 50 3.82 23.47 15.81
N TYR A 51 4.23 24.63 15.28
CA TYR A 51 4.77 25.73 16.07
C TYR A 51 4.04 27.05 15.78
N THR A 52 4.09 27.99 16.72
CA THR A 52 3.45 29.30 16.58
C THR A 52 4.22 30.30 15.73
N SER A 53 5.53 30.08 15.53
CA SER A 53 6.43 31.02 14.86
C SER A 53 7.39 30.32 13.90
N LEU A 54 7.95 31.11 12.96
CA LEU A 54 8.94 30.66 11.97
C LEU A 54 10.20 30.07 12.62
N ASN A 55 10.59 30.55 13.80
CA ASN A 55 11.75 30.08 14.55
C ASN A 55 11.47 28.81 15.39
N LEU A 56 10.27 28.24 15.32
CA LEU A 56 9.90 26.96 15.94
C LEU A 56 10.04 26.93 17.49
N GLU A 57 9.84 28.07 18.15
CA GLU A 57 10.14 28.22 19.58
C GLU A 57 9.08 27.60 20.51
N LYS A 58 7.80 27.69 20.12
CA LYS A 58 6.66 27.25 20.96
C LYS A 58 5.73 26.35 20.18
N VAL A 59 5.49 25.15 20.71
CA VAL A 59 4.55 24.18 20.15
C VAL A 59 3.12 24.72 20.22
N ALA A 60 2.40 24.62 19.11
CA ALA A 60 1.03 25.07 18.91
C ALA A 60 0.04 23.91 18.74
N GLY A 61 0.51 22.74 18.31
CA GLY A 61 -0.32 21.58 17.99
C GLY A 61 0.51 20.46 17.37
N SER A 62 -0.14 19.64 16.54
CA SER A 62 0.53 18.55 15.81
C SER A 62 -0.17 18.21 14.49
N LEU A 63 0.59 17.71 13.53
CA LEU A 63 0.08 17.02 12.34
C LEU A 63 0.09 15.51 12.60
N THR A 64 -0.94 14.81 12.12
CA THR A 64 -1.05 13.36 12.21
C THR A 64 -1.17 12.72 10.83
N PRO A 65 -0.71 11.47 10.64
CA PRO A 65 -0.77 10.80 9.35
C PRO A 65 -2.19 10.72 8.79
N ASN A 66 -2.32 10.79 7.47
CA ASN A 66 -3.58 10.64 6.72
C ASN A 66 -4.65 11.67 7.10
N THR A 67 -4.23 12.87 7.50
CA THR A 67 -5.12 14.02 7.71
C THR A 67 -4.86 15.10 6.67
N SER A 68 -5.86 15.92 6.37
CA SER A 68 -5.73 16.99 5.37
C SER A 68 -4.69 18.03 5.81
N ILE A 69 -3.51 18.02 5.20
CA ILE A 69 -2.45 19.01 5.41
C ILE A 69 -2.50 20.04 4.28
N LYS A 70 -2.63 21.33 4.62
CA LYS A 70 -2.60 22.43 3.67
C LYS A 70 -1.42 23.35 3.99
N LEU A 71 -0.44 23.35 3.10
CA LEU A 71 0.70 24.24 3.15
C LEU A 71 0.40 25.49 2.34
N SER A 72 0.83 26.64 2.83
CA SER A 72 0.60 27.95 2.23
C SER A 72 1.87 28.59 1.70
N ASP A 73 3.02 28.31 2.32
CA ASP A 73 4.30 28.93 1.96
C ASP A 73 5.48 28.09 2.46
N LEU A 74 6.65 28.28 1.86
CA LEU A 74 7.94 27.73 2.27
C LEU A 74 8.90 28.90 2.55
N GLN A 75 9.38 28.96 3.79
CA GLN A 75 10.21 30.05 4.30
C GLN A 75 11.50 29.48 4.90
N VAL A 76 12.50 30.33 5.09
CA VAL A 76 13.76 29.97 5.76
C VAL A 76 13.88 30.84 7.00
N ASN A 77 14.10 30.21 8.15
CA ASN A 77 14.23 30.92 9.42
C ASN A 77 15.63 31.54 9.59
N GLU A 78 15.85 32.26 10.68
CA GLU A 78 17.13 32.94 10.96
C GLU A 78 18.33 31.98 11.11
N GLN A 79 18.08 30.71 11.37
CA GLN A 79 19.10 29.66 11.48
C GLN A 79 19.39 28.99 10.13
N GLY A 80 18.78 29.45 9.04
CA GLY A 80 18.92 28.83 7.71
C GLY A 80 18.11 27.55 7.54
N LEU A 81 17.15 27.26 8.44
CA LEU A 81 16.30 26.08 8.39
C LEU A 81 15.04 26.35 7.55
N PRO A 82 14.75 25.52 6.53
CA PRO A 82 13.50 25.58 5.80
C PRO A 82 12.29 25.14 6.65
N VAL A 83 11.21 25.92 6.58
CA VAL A 83 10.01 25.78 7.39
C VAL A 83 8.78 26.02 6.51
N PHE A 84 7.82 25.11 6.58
CA PHE A 84 6.52 25.32 5.96
C PHE A 84 5.60 26.13 6.85
N LYS A 85 4.85 27.04 6.24
CA LYS A 85 3.70 27.70 6.86
C LYS A 85 2.41 26.98 6.48
N LEU A 86 1.68 26.50 7.47
CA LEU A 86 0.37 25.87 7.32
C LEU A 86 -0.73 26.92 7.05
N ALA A 87 -1.82 26.51 6.40
CA ALA A 87 -2.96 27.39 6.11
C ALA A 87 -3.64 27.96 7.37
N ASN A 88 -3.46 27.32 8.53
CA ASN A 88 -3.94 27.81 9.83
C ASN A 88 -2.95 28.81 10.51
N GLY A 89 -1.86 29.18 9.83
CA GLY A 89 -0.84 30.10 10.33
C GLY A 89 0.24 29.47 11.20
N GLN A 90 0.19 28.17 11.48
CA GLN A 90 1.23 27.45 12.22
C GLN A 90 2.42 27.09 11.32
N PHE A 91 3.52 26.65 11.93
CA PHE A 91 4.77 26.34 11.25
C PHE A 91 5.24 24.91 11.54
N VAL A 92 5.93 24.29 10.59
CA VAL A 92 6.51 22.94 10.73
C VAL A 92 7.82 22.85 9.94
N PRO A 93 8.87 22.14 10.42
CA PRO A 93 10.08 21.93 9.65
C PRO A 93 9.78 21.34 8.27
N ALA A 94 10.41 21.89 7.22
CA ALA A 94 10.26 21.38 5.86
C ALA A 94 11.21 20.20 5.58
N ASP A 95 11.17 19.20 6.47
CA ASP A 95 12.07 18.04 6.48
C ASP A 95 11.43 16.82 5.79
N LYS A 96 12.08 16.31 4.74
CA LYS A 96 11.67 15.13 3.94
C LYS A 96 11.65 13.83 4.74
N ARG A 97 12.28 13.80 5.92
CA ARG A 97 12.22 12.66 6.85
C ARG A 97 10.95 12.66 7.68
N MET A 98 10.24 13.79 7.75
CA MET A 98 9.00 13.95 8.51
C MET A 98 7.78 14.06 7.59
N ILE A 99 7.92 14.82 6.50
CA ILE A 99 6.87 15.10 5.52
C ILE A 99 7.28 14.46 4.20
N TYR A 100 6.32 13.88 3.49
CA TYR A 100 6.54 13.30 2.16
C TYR A 100 5.40 13.67 1.20
N ASP A 101 5.71 13.56 -0.09
CA ASP A 101 4.75 13.67 -1.18
C ASP A 101 3.92 12.37 -1.26
N ASP A 102 2.67 12.43 -0.78
CA ASP A 102 1.79 11.26 -0.79
C ASP A 102 1.07 11.17 -2.14
N VAL A 103 1.83 10.67 -3.12
CA VAL A 103 1.42 10.54 -4.51
C VAL A 103 1.66 9.13 -5.03
N VAL A 104 1.10 8.84 -6.21
CA VAL A 104 1.39 7.61 -6.94
C VAL A 104 2.83 7.69 -7.46
N GLN A 105 3.68 6.79 -6.97
CA GLN A 105 5.11 6.73 -7.29
C GLN A 105 5.37 5.99 -8.60
N SER A 106 4.59 4.94 -8.86
CA SER A 106 4.65 4.18 -10.11
C SER A 106 3.29 3.60 -10.47
N SER A 107 3.10 3.34 -11.77
CA SER A 107 1.91 2.67 -12.31
C SER A 107 2.30 1.81 -13.50
N ALA A 108 1.64 0.66 -13.64
CA ALA A 108 1.84 -0.27 -14.76
C ALA A 108 0.50 -0.87 -15.19
N ASP A 109 0.25 -0.90 -16.49
CA ASP A 109 -0.89 -1.58 -17.07
C ASP A 109 -0.63 -3.08 -17.14
N ILE A 110 -1.61 -3.87 -16.72
CA ILE A 110 -1.55 -5.34 -16.71
C ILE A 110 -2.89 -5.94 -17.13
N SER A 111 -2.94 -7.25 -17.31
CA SER A 111 -4.20 -7.97 -17.46
C SER A 111 -4.09 -9.33 -16.80
N GLN A 112 -4.54 -9.43 -15.56
CA GLN A 112 -4.53 -10.69 -14.80
C GLN A 112 -5.84 -10.92 -14.06
N THR A 113 -6.16 -12.19 -13.82
CA THR A 113 -7.25 -12.59 -12.93
C THR A 113 -6.68 -12.89 -11.55
N MET A 114 -7.24 -12.28 -10.51
CA MET A 114 -6.89 -12.53 -9.10
C MET A 114 -8.13 -12.86 -8.28
N TRP A 115 -7.94 -13.38 -7.08
CA TRP A 115 -9.01 -13.73 -6.14
C TRP A 115 -9.03 -12.78 -4.95
N LEU A 116 -10.21 -12.26 -4.62
CA LEU A 116 -10.42 -11.38 -3.46
C LEU A 116 -10.31 -12.16 -2.15
N ARG A 117 -9.55 -11.62 -1.19
CA ARG A 117 -9.53 -12.08 0.21
C ARG A 117 -10.66 -11.41 1.00
N GLN A 118 -10.75 -11.68 2.30
CA GLN A 118 -11.70 -11.00 3.18
C GLN A 118 -11.23 -9.59 3.56
N SER A 119 -12.16 -8.78 4.05
CA SER A 119 -11.90 -7.46 4.64
C SER A 119 -11.24 -6.44 3.71
N PHE A 120 -11.32 -6.66 2.40
CA PHE A 120 -10.84 -5.70 1.41
C PHE A 120 -11.70 -4.43 1.45
N VAL A 121 -11.04 -3.32 1.16
CA VAL A 121 -11.69 -2.02 0.93
C VAL A 121 -11.40 -1.62 -0.51
N VAL A 122 -12.39 -1.02 -1.17
CA VAL A 122 -12.25 -0.50 -2.52
C VAL A 122 -12.13 1.01 -2.45
N TYR A 123 -11.14 1.56 -3.14
CA TYR A 123 -10.85 2.98 -3.21
C TYR A 123 -11.10 3.54 -4.61
N ASN A 124 -11.35 4.84 -4.71
CA ASN A 124 -11.54 5.51 -6.00
C ASN A 124 -10.22 5.73 -6.78
N GLN A 125 -9.08 5.65 -6.10
CA GLN A 125 -7.73 5.80 -6.63
C GLN A 125 -6.76 4.98 -5.77
N PRO A 126 -5.48 4.77 -6.17
CA PRO A 126 -4.48 4.18 -5.28
C PRO A 126 -4.40 5.00 -3.99
N PHE A 127 -4.22 4.33 -2.85
CA PHE A 127 -4.35 5.00 -1.57
C PHE A 127 -3.25 6.05 -1.37
N VAL A 128 -3.71 7.28 -1.31
CA VAL A 128 -2.99 8.48 -0.87
C VAL A 128 -3.91 9.28 0.05
N ASN A 129 -3.36 10.23 0.81
CA ASN A 129 -4.13 11.10 1.68
C ASN A 129 -5.31 11.75 0.93
N GLY A 130 -6.50 11.69 1.54
CA GLY A 130 -7.76 12.18 0.94
C GLY A 130 -8.49 11.19 0.01
N THR A 131 -7.96 9.98 -0.18
CA THR A 131 -8.63 8.91 -0.95
C THR A 131 -9.96 8.51 -0.31
N LYS A 132 -10.96 8.20 -1.14
CA LYS A 132 -12.31 7.85 -0.70
C LYS A 132 -12.61 6.39 -0.94
N GLU A 133 -13.30 5.78 0.01
CA GLU A 133 -13.86 4.44 -0.16
C GLU A 133 -15.03 4.46 -1.15
N VAL A 134 -15.11 3.41 -1.96
CA VAL A 134 -16.16 3.19 -2.96
C VAL A 134 -16.96 1.98 -2.55
N LYS A 135 -18.29 2.15 -2.48
CA LYS A 135 -19.19 1.01 -2.28
C LYS A 135 -19.27 0.19 -3.56
N THR A 136 -19.06 -1.12 -3.43
CA THR A 136 -19.15 -2.05 -4.56
C THR A 136 -19.98 -3.27 -4.19
N ASN A 137 -20.35 -4.04 -5.21
CA ASN A 137 -20.98 -5.35 -5.07
C ASN A 137 -19.97 -6.51 -5.09
N LEU A 138 -18.67 -6.22 -4.92
CA LEU A 138 -17.66 -7.26 -4.87
C LEU A 138 -17.82 -8.09 -3.59
N SER A 139 -17.55 -9.38 -3.71
CA SER A 139 -17.62 -10.36 -2.63
C SER A 139 -16.28 -11.04 -2.45
N SER A 140 -15.93 -11.35 -1.20
CA SER A 140 -14.72 -12.12 -0.89
C SER A 140 -14.76 -13.50 -1.56
N TYR A 141 -13.58 -14.07 -1.84
CA TYR A 141 -13.40 -15.38 -2.47
C TYR A 141 -13.94 -15.48 -3.91
N HIS A 142 -14.08 -14.34 -4.59
CA HIS A 142 -14.45 -14.29 -6.00
C HIS A 142 -13.28 -13.78 -6.83
N SER A 143 -13.17 -14.30 -8.05
CA SER A 143 -12.19 -13.85 -9.02
C SER A 143 -12.58 -12.47 -9.58
N VAL A 144 -11.58 -11.62 -9.79
CA VAL A 144 -11.69 -10.30 -10.40
C VAL A 144 -10.62 -10.10 -11.46
N LYS A 145 -10.91 -9.27 -12.46
CA LYS A 145 -9.93 -8.85 -13.46
C LYS A 145 -9.23 -7.59 -12.98
N VAL A 146 -7.91 -7.67 -12.88
CA VAL A 146 -7.03 -6.55 -12.53
C VAL A 146 -6.41 -6.00 -13.81
N THR A 147 -6.54 -4.69 -14.00
CA THR A 147 -6.08 -4.01 -15.23
C THR A 147 -4.86 -3.13 -15.01
N GLN A 148 -4.56 -2.73 -13.77
CA GLN A 148 -3.42 -1.87 -13.45
C GLN A 148 -2.88 -2.18 -12.06
N LEU A 149 -1.59 -1.93 -11.87
CA LEU A 149 -0.92 -1.90 -10.57
C LEU A 149 -0.34 -0.50 -10.35
N ALA A 150 -0.41 -0.01 -9.12
CA ALA A 150 0.18 1.24 -8.71
C ALA A 150 0.87 1.09 -7.36
N GLU A 151 1.94 1.85 -7.15
CA GLU A 151 2.66 1.92 -5.88
C GLU A 151 2.58 3.35 -5.34
N THR A 152 2.26 3.47 -4.06
CA THR A 152 2.26 4.71 -3.28
C THR A 152 3.16 4.50 -2.07
N ALA A 153 3.42 5.57 -1.31
CA ALA A 153 4.16 5.45 -0.05
C ALA A 153 3.49 4.50 0.96
N SER A 154 2.17 4.29 0.86
CA SER A 154 1.40 3.38 1.72
C SER A 154 1.43 1.92 1.30
N GLY A 155 1.81 1.62 0.05
CA GLY A 155 1.91 0.25 -0.45
C GLY A 155 1.50 0.09 -1.91
N LYS A 156 1.14 -1.15 -2.27
CA LYS A 156 0.78 -1.53 -3.64
C LYS A 156 -0.72 -1.72 -3.78
N TYR A 157 -1.27 -1.17 -4.84
CA TYR A 157 -2.70 -1.17 -5.12
C TYR A 157 -2.96 -1.71 -6.53
N ALA A 158 -4.05 -2.43 -6.68
CA ALA A 158 -4.48 -3.04 -7.93
C ALA A 158 -5.83 -2.47 -8.35
N HIS A 159 -5.94 -2.02 -9.60
CA HIS A 159 -7.21 -1.58 -10.16
C HIS A 159 -8.03 -2.77 -10.63
N VAL A 160 -9.19 -2.99 -10.00
CA VAL A 160 -10.20 -3.94 -10.44
C VAL A 160 -11.11 -3.28 -11.48
N GLU A 161 -11.22 -3.94 -12.63
CA GLU A 161 -11.95 -3.45 -13.80
C GLU A 161 -13.35 -2.93 -13.42
N SER A 162 -13.59 -1.65 -13.70
CA SER A 162 -14.87 -0.97 -13.45
C SER A 162 -15.33 -0.91 -11.98
N LYS A 163 -14.44 -1.16 -11.01
CA LYS A 163 -14.79 -1.17 -9.57
C LYS A 163 -13.95 -0.22 -8.72
N GLY A 164 -12.65 -0.10 -9.00
CA GLY A 164 -11.74 0.76 -8.24
C GLY A 164 -10.48 0.05 -7.79
N TRP A 165 -9.79 0.62 -6.81
CA TRP A 165 -8.46 0.19 -6.36
C TRP A 165 -8.53 -0.60 -5.05
N ILE A 166 -7.82 -1.71 -4.96
CA ILE A 166 -7.75 -2.56 -3.78
C ILE A 166 -6.28 -2.76 -3.41
N ASP A 167 -5.97 -2.75 -2.12
CA ASP A 167 -4.62 -3.09 -1.62
C ASP A 167 -4.28 -4.54 -2.02
N VAL A 168 -3.13 -4.74 -2.66
CA VAL A 168 -2.67 -6.02 -3.21
C VAL A 168 -2.63 -7.11 -2.13
N LYS A 169 -2.44 -6.77 -0.85
CA LYS A 169 -2.47 -7.75 0.25
C LYS A 169 -3.81 -8.48 0.39
N TYR A 170 -4.89 -7.88 -0.12
CA TYR A 170 -6.22 -8.50 -0.15
C TYR A 170 -6.52 -9.24 -1.46
N LEU A 171 -5.50 -9.46 -2.29
CA LEU A 171 -5.60 -10.25 -3.50
C LEU A 171 -4.77 -11.52 -3.38
N SER A 172 -5.16 -12.53 -4.15
CA SER A 172 -4.49 -13.81 -4.26
C SER A 172 -4.35 -14.14 -5.74
N ASP A 173 -3.16 -14.53 -6.16
CA ASP A 173 -2.89 -15.07 -7.49
C ASP A 173 -3.51 -16.47 -7.69
N THR A 174 -3.77 -17.18 -6.59
CA THR A 174 -4.41 -18.50 -6.60
C THR A 174 -5.82 -18.48 -6.00
N ASP A 175 -6.66 -19.43 -6.46
CA ASP A 175 -8.01 -19.64 -5.92
C ASP A 175 -7.97 -19.89 -4.41
N ASN A 176 -8.65 -19.05 -3.64
CA ASN A 176 -8.68 -19.05 -2.19
C ASN A 176 -10.04 -19.50 -1.62
N ARG A 177 -10.94 -20.06 -2.44
CA ARG A 177 -12.27 -20.51 -1.95
C ARG A 177 -12.18 -21.64 -0.93
N MET A 178 -11.12 -22.45 -0.95
CA MET A 178 -10.89 -23.49 0.05
C MET A 178 -10.71 -22.92 1.47
N ASP A 179 -10.21 -21.69 1.60
CA ASP A 179 -10.12 -20.99 2.89
C ASP A 179 -11.54 -20.74 3.44
N LYS A 180 -12.49 -20.36 2.57
CA LYS A 180 -13.91 -20.20 2.95
C LYS A 180 -14.55 -21.53 3.32
N VAL A 181 -14.24 -22.61 2.60
CA VAL A 181 -14.72 -23.95 2.95
C VAL A 181 -14.24 -24.30 4.36
N GLN A 182 -12.96 -24.11 4.66
CA GLN A 182 -12.42 -24.37 6.00
C GLN A 182 -13.10 -23.51 7.06
N GLU A 183 -13.32 -22.23 6.81
CA GLU A 183 -14.04 -21.32 7.72
C GLU A 183 -15.45 -21.84 8.05
N ILE A 184 -16.20 -22.31 7.05
CA ILE A 184 -17.54 -22.87 7.23
C ILE A 184 -17.49 -24.17 8.04
N LEU A 185 -16.57 -25.07 7.71
CA LEU A 185 -16.40 -26.35 8.41
C LEU A 185 -16.08 -26.12 9.89
N THR A 186 -15.13 -25.25 10.19
CA THR A 186 -14.74 -24.90 11.56
C THR A 186 -15.87 -24.23 12.33
N SER A 187 -16.60 -23.29 11.72
CA SER A 187 -17.61 -22.49 12.42
C SER A 187 -18.96 -23.19 12.63
N ARG A 188 -19.36 -24.09 11.73
CA ARG A 188 -20.71 -24.70 11.76
C ARG A 188 -20.74 -26.20 11.99
N TYR A 189 -19.68 -26.90 11.59
CA TYR A 189 -19.68 -28.37 11.50
C TYR A 189 -18.67 -29.03 12.41
N ASN A 190 -17.79 -28.27 13.10
CA ASN A 190 -16.75 -28.81 13.96
C ASN A 190 -17.34 -29.51 15.21
N LYS A 191 -17.75 -30.77 15.05
CA LYS A 191 -18.33 -31.65 16.06
C LYS A 191 -17.60 -33.00 15.98
N ALA A 192 -17.45 -33.66 17.13
CA ALA A 192 -16.73 -34.93 17.21
C ALA A 192 -17.32 -36.04 16.32
N ASP A 193 -18.65 -36.04 16.15
CA ASP A 193 -19.35 -37.07 15.37
C ASP A 193 -19.27 -36.85 13.85
N TYR A 194 -18.66 -35.76 13.39
CA TYR A 194 -18.50 -35.45 11.97
C TYR A 194 -17.04 -35.56 11.55
N SER A 195 -16.83 -36.29 10.45
CA SER A 195 -15.60 -36.24 9.65
C SER A 195 -15.97 -35.73 8.27
N ILE A 196 -15.35 -34.63 7.86
CA ILE A 196 -15.60 -34.01 6.55
C ILE A 196 -14.23 -33.72 5.92
N TYR A 197 -14.04 -34.21 4.70
CA TYR A 197 -12.85 -33.96 3.90
C TYR A 197 -13.27 -33.45 2.52
N VAL A 198 -12.74 -32.29 2.15
CA VAL A 198 -12.97 -31.64 0.86
C VAL A 198 -11.62 -31.43 0.19
N LYS A 199 -11.50 -31.88 -1.06
CA LYS A 199 -10.31 -31.67 -1.89
C LYS A 199 -10.71 -31.03 -3.21
N GLN A 200 -10.11 -29.90 -3.52
CA GLN A 200 -10.18 -29.31 -4.85
C GLN A 200 -9.28 -30.12 -5.78
N LEU A 201 -9.86 -30.71 -6.84
CA LEU A 201 -9.13 -31.65 -7.71
C LEU A 201 -8.03 -30.95 -8.51
N ASP A 202 -8.29 -29.75 -9.04
CA ASP A 202 -7.36 -29.04 -9.92
C ASP A 202 -6.12 -28.53 -9.17
N SER A 203 -6.32 -27.95 -7.98
CA SER A 203 -5.24 -27.34 -7.18
C SER A 203 -4.65 -28.29 -6.14
N GLY A 204 -5.34 -29.40 -5.85
CA GLY A 204 -5.02 -30.29 -4.74
C GLY A 204 -5.26 -29.70 -3.34
N LYS A 205 -5.75 -28.46 -3.22
CA LYS A 205 -6.03 -27.81 -1.93
C LYS A 205 -7.11 -28.57 -1.16
N THR A 206 -6.96 -28.65 0.15
CA THR A 206 -7.85 -29.42 1.03
C THR A 206 -8.41 -28.56 2.15
N ALA A 207 -9.61 -28.89 2.61
CA ALA A 207 -10.20 -28.39 3.85
C ALA A 207 -10.94 -29.55 4.52
N GLY A 208 -11.01 -29.54 5.85
CA GLY A 208 -11.65 -30.63 6.56
C GLY A 208 -11.78 -30.41 8.06
N ILE A 209 -12.55 -31.30 8.67
CA ILE A 209 -12.66 -31.50 10.12
C ILE A 209 -12.57 -32.99 10.38
N ASN A 210 -11.78 -33.39 11.38
CA ASN A 210 -11.53 -34.79 11.75
C ASN A 210 -11.28 -35.72 10.54
N PRO A 211 -10.45 -35.35 9.54
CA PRO A 211 -10.35 -36.09 8.28
C PRO A 211 -9.79 -37.52 8.47
N ASP A 212 -9.05 -37.75 9.55
CA ASP A 212 -8.44 -39.05 9.87
C ASP A 212 -9.30 -39.92 10.81
N LEU A 213 -10.47 -39.41 11.23
CA LEU A 213 -11.36 -40.16 12.11
C LEU A 213 -12.08 -41.25 11.30
N GLU A 214 -11.87 -42.51 11.68
CA GLU A 214 -12.55 -43.64 11.07
C GLU A 214 -14.06 -43.57 11.32
N MET A 215 -14.83 -43.51 10.22
CA MET A 215 -16.28 -43.46 10.25
C MET A 215 -16.88 -44.68 9.57
N TYR A 216 -17.96 -45.22 10.13
CA TYR A 216 -18.72 -46.27 9.48
C TYR A 216 -19.60 -45.69 8.36
N SER A 217 -19.48 -46.24 7.15
CA SER A 217 -20.34 -45.90 6.02
C SER A 217 -20.83 -47.15 5.30
N ALA A 218 -22.15 -47.39 5.38
CA ALA A 218 -22.77 -48.67 5.04
C ALA A 218 -22.55 -49.14 3.59
N SER A 219 -22.33 -48.23 2.63
CA SER A 219 -22.14 -48.60 1.22
C SER A 219 -20.78 -48.22 0.63
N VAL A 220 -19.87 -47.62 1.39
CA VAL A 220 -18.52 -47.27 0.91
C VAL A 220 -17.66 -48.51 0.66
N ALA A 221 -17.90 -49.60 1.42
CA ALA A 221 -17.22 -50.89 1.22
C ALA A 221 -17.44 -51.51 -0.19
N LYS A 222 -18.42 -51.00 -0.96
CA LYS A 222 -18.65 -51.43 -2.35
C LYS A 222 -17.63 -50.82 -3.33
N LEU A 223 -16.97 -49.70 -2.99
CA LEU A 223 -16.04 -49.02 -3.90
C LEU A 223 -14.81 -49.86 -4.26
N PRO A 224 -14.12 -50.54 -3.32
CA PRO A 224 -13.02 -51.44 -3.67
C PRO A 224 -13.46 -52.59 -4.58
N ILE A 225 -14.69 -53.12 -4.38
CA ILE A 225 -15.26 -54.18 -5.21
C ILE A 225 -15.48 -53.67 -6.64
N LEU A 226 -16.07 -52.48 -6.79
CA LEU A 226 -16.28 -51.84 -8.09
C LEU A 226 -14.95 -51.52 -8.80
N TYR A 227 -13.95 -51.02 -8.07
CA TYR A 227 -12.61 -50.79 -8.59
C TYR A 227 -11.98 -52.09 -9.11
N TYR A 228 -12.08 -53.17 -8.33
CA TYR A 228 -11.56 -54.48 -8.74
C TYR A 228 -12.29 -55.02 -9.97
N ALA A 229 -13.61 -54.93 -10.02
CA ALA A 229 -14.40 -55.35 -11.19
C ALA A 229 -13.97 -54.57 -12.45
N GLN A 230 -13.81 -53.24 -12.35
CA GLN A 230 -13.33 -52.41 -13.45
C GLN A 230 -11.92 -52.82 -13.90
N LYS A 231 -11.02 -53.12 -12.97
CA LYS A 231 -9.67 -53.61 -13.28
C LYS A 231 -9.72 -54.92 -14.09
N GLN A 232 -10.55 -55.88 -13.70
CA GLN A 232 -10.67 -57.15 -14.41
C GLN A 232 -11.27 -56.98 -15.83
N LEU A 233 -12.22 -56.07 -15.99
CA LEU A 233 -12.77 -55.70 -17.31
C LEU A 233 -11.69 -55.10 -18.21
N ASN A 234 -10.90 -54.16 -17.67
CA ASN A 234 -9.80 -53.52 -18.42
C ASN A 234 -8.70 -54.52 -18.82
N GLU A 235 -8.45 -55.55 -18.00
CA GLU A 235 -7.53 -56.65 -18.29
C GLU A 235 -8.13 -57.71 -19.24
N GLY A 236 -9.37 -57.52 -19.70
CA GLY A 236 -10.05 -58.44 -20.63
C GLY A 236 -10.46 -59.78 -20.01
N LYS A 237 -10.40 -59.91 -18.68
CA LYS A 237 -10.79 -61.14 -17.97
C LYS A 237 -12.31 -61.40 -18.04
N TYR A 238 -13.08 -60.34 -18.24
CA TYR A 238 -14.53 -60.37 -18.43
C TYR A 238 -14.91 -59.43 -19.58
N LYS A 239 -15.98 -59.75 -20.31
CA LYS A 239 -16.55 -58.89 -21.35
C LYS A 239 -17.95 -58.44 -20.91
N PRO A 240 -18.29 -57.15 -21.01
CA PRO A 240 -19.68 -56.74 -20.90
C PRO A 240 -20.49 -57.46 -21.99
N SER A 241 -21.54 -58.16 -21.60
CA SER A 241 -22.51 -58.80 -22.50
C SER A 241 -23.34 -57.76 -23.24
#